data_AF-A0A972WGR9-F1
#
_entry.id   AF-A0A972WGR9-F1
#
_cell.length_a   1.000
_cell.length_b   1.000
_cell.length_c   1.000
_cell.angle_alpha   90.00
_cell.angle_beta   90.00
_cell.angle_gamma   90.00
#
_symmetry.space_group_name_H-M   'P 1'
#
loop_
_entity.id
_entity.type
_entity.pdbx_description
1 polymer ?
#
loop_
_entity_poly.entity_id
_entity_poly.type
_entity_poly.pdbx_seq_one_letter_code
_entity_poly.pdbx_strand_id
1 'polypeptide(L)'
;MLRNLSPLLTPDLLHALRSMGHGDEIALVDGNFPAETNAQRLIRLDGIAATDVLKAVLSVMPLDTYVAWPAARMEVVGKPDEVPEICAEFQTIINSAADAPCQLGKIERFAFYERVQSCFAIVATGESRLYGNIILTKGVIRPGA
;
A
#
# COMPACT_ATOMS: atom_id res chain seq x y z
N MET A 1 -19.08 7.67 8.42
CA MET A 1 -18.54 8.35 7.21
C MET A 1 -18.26 9.81 7.53
N LEU A 2 -17.33 10.44 6.82
CA LEU A 2 -16.96 11.86 6.97
C LEU A 2 -17.08 12.57 5.61
N ARG A 3 -17.20 13.90 5.61
CA ARG A 3 -17.22 14.69 4.38
C ARG A 3 -15.82 14.70 3.76
N ASN A 4 -15.73 14.58 2.43
CA ASN A 4 -14.50 14.65 1.63
C ASN A 4 -13.46 13.54 1.90
N LEU A 5 -13.82 12.48 2.62
CA LEU A 5 -12.96 11.31 2.82
C LEU A 5 -13.63 10.08 2.22
N SER A 6 -12.82 9.20 1.62
CA SER A 6 -13.31 7.90 1.17
C SER A 6 -13.96 7.13 2.34
N PRO A 7 -15.14 6.54 2.16
CA PRO A 7 -15.78 5.74 3.20
C PRO A 7 -14.99 4.45 3.52
N LEU A 8 -14.05 4.05 2.66
CA LEU A 8 -13.14 2.93 2.90
C LEU A 8 -12.05 3.23 3.94
N LEU A 9 -11.82 4.51 4.26
CA LEU A 9 -10.98 4.92 5.38
C LEU A 9 -11.76 4.67 6.67
N THR A 10 -11.78 3.41 7.11
CA THR A 10 -12.36 2.99 8.39
C THR A 10 -11.70 3.75 9.55
N PRO A 11 -12.34 3.83 10.73
CA PRO A 11 -11.74 4.51 11.88
C PRO A 11 -10.31 4.04 12.17
N ASP A 12 -10.06 2.74 12.13
CA ASP A 12 -8.73 2.17 12.42
C ASP A 12 -7.71 2.45 11.31
N LEU A 13 -8.13 2.40 10.03
CA LEU A 13 -7.24 2.76 8.92
C LEU A 13 -6.87 4.23 8.95
N LEU A 14 -7.85 5.12 9.14
CA LEU A 14 -7.62 6.55 9.23
C LEU A 14 -6.73 6.89 10.44
N HIS A 15 -6.96 6.23 11.58
CA HIS A 15 -6.09 6.36 12.74
C HIS A 15 -4.65 5.93 12.42
N ALA A 16 -4.45 4.74 11.85
CA ALA A 16 -3.12 4.24 11.50
C ALA A 16 -2.38 5.21 10.55
N LEU A 17 -3.02 5.59 9.44
CA LEU A 17 -2.46 6.55 8.48
C LEU A 17 -2.10 7.89 9.14
N ARG A 18 -2.92 8.38 10.07
CA ARG A 18 -2.68 9.64 10.77
C ARG A 18 -1.59 9.55 11.84
N SER A 19 -1.42 8.38 12.45
CA SER A 19 -0.37 8.09 13.44
C SER A 19 1.00 7.85 12.82
N MET A 20 1.07 7.33 11.60
CA MET A 20 2.33 7.12 10.89
C MET A 20 3.12 8.42 10.75
N GLY A 21 4.43 8.35 10.97
CA GLY A 21 5.41 9.39 10.67
C GLY A 21 5.92 9.30 9.23
N HIS A 22 6.82 10.21 8.87
CA HIS A 22 7.56 10.11 7.62
C HIS A 22 8.51 8.90 7.66
N GLY A 23 8.48 8.09 6.60
CA GLY A 23 9.28 6.87 6.48
C GLY A 23 8.59 5.62 7.00
N ASP A 24 7.49 5.74 7.75
CA ASP A 24 6.68 4.59 8.14
C ASP A 24 6.04 3.95 6.90
N GLU A 25 5.94 2.63 6.92
CA GLU A 25 5.40 1.84 5.81
C GLU A 25 4.07 1.19 6.18
N ILE A 26 3.16 1.11 5.21
CA ILE A 26 1.90 0.36 5.32
C ILE A 26 1.79 -0.59 4.14
N ALA A 27 1.46 -1.86 4.40
CA ALA A 27 1.24 -2.85 3.37
C ALA A 27 -0.25 -3.05 3.10
N LEU A 28 -0.66 -3.02 1.84
CA LEU A 28 -1.97 -3.50 1.39
C LEU A 28 -1.75 -4.88 0.78
N VAL A 29 -2.41 -5.90 1.31
CA VAL A 29 -2.14 -7.28 0.93
C VAL A 29 -3.37 -8.00 0.41
N ASP A 30 -3.15 -8.91 -0.53
CA ASP A 30 -4.19 -9.71 -1.16
C ASP A 30 -4.72 -10.81 -0.21
N GLY A 31 -5.82 -11.45 -0.60
CA GLY A 31 -6.50 -12.46 0.20
C GLY A 31 -5.72 -13.76 0.40
N ASN A 32 -4.59 -13.95 -0.28
CA ASN A 32 -3.70 -15.09 -0.10
C ASN A 32 -2.49 -14.76 0.80
N PHE A 33 -2.24 -13.47 1.06
CA PHE A 33 -1.12 -13.07 1.90
C PHE A 33 -1.37 -13.46 3.37
N PRO A 34 -0.38 -14.03 4.09
CA PRO A 34 -0.56 -14.50 5.45
C PRO A 34 -0.54 -13.35 6.49
N ALA A 35 -1.47 -12.40 6.35
CA ALA A 35 -1.51 -11.14 7.10
C ALA A 35 -1.57 -11.35 8.63
N GLU A 36 -2.42 -12.26 9.10
CA GLU A 36 -2.59 -12.59 10.52
C GLU A 36 -1.27 -12.99 11.21
N THR A 37 -0.37 -13.65 10.48
CA THR A 37 0.92 -14.10 11.04
C THR A 37 2.04 -13.08 10.91
N ASN A 38 1.89 -12.05 10.06
CA ASN A 38 2.96 -11.10 9.75
C ASN A 38 2.69 -9.69 10.30
N ALA A 39 1.44 -9.36 10.63
CA ALA A 39 1.06 -8.02 11.04
C ALA A 39 1.42 -7.74 12.50
N GLN A 40 2.15 -6.66 12.74
CA GLN A 40 2.21 -6.05 14.08
C GLN A 40 0.87 -5.37 14.43
N ARG A 41 0.24 -4.79 13.42
CA ARG A 41 -1.09 -4.19 13.47
C ARG A 41 -1.86 -4.59 12.23
N LEU A 42 -2.89 -5.40 12.40
CA LEU A 42 -3.75 -5.85 11.32
C LEU A 42 -5.01 -4.99 11.23
N ILE A 43 -5.33 -4.53 10.03
CA ILE A 43 -6.60 -3.90 9.69
C ILE A 43 -7.24 -4.74 8.60
N ARG A 44 -8.52 -5.09 8.75
CA ARG A 44 -9.23 -5.94 7.80
C ARG A 44 -10.24 -5.14 6.99
N LEU A 45 -10.11 -5.19 5.67
CA LEU A 45 -11.06 -4.68 4.69
C LEU A 45 -11.45 -5.84 3.74
N ASP A 46 -11.97 -6.91 4.34
CA ASP A 46 -12.39 -8.11 3.63
C ASP A 46 -13.42 -7.76 2.52
N GLY A 47 -13.27 -8.41 1.36
CA GLY A 47 -14.16 -8.20 0.21
C GLY A 47 -13.93 -6.89 -0.56
N ILE A 48 -12.98 -6.04 -0.16
CA ILE A 48 -12.63 -4.81 -0.86
C ILE A 48 -11.41 -5.04 -1.75
N ALA A 49 -11.43 -4.56 -2.99
CA ALA A 49 -10.30 -4.65 -3.91
C ALA A 49 -9.10 -3.82 -3.42
N ALA A 50 -7.88 -4.33 -3.56
CA ALA A 50 -6.66 -3.63 -3.15
C ALA A 50 -6.48 -2.30 -3.89
N THR A 51 -6.97 -2.20 -5.13
CA THR A 51 -6.95 -0.96 -5.92
C THR A 51 -7.81 0.15 -5.32
N ASP A 52 -8.98 -0.18 -4.77
CA ASP A 52 -9.86 0.81 -4.16
C ASP A 52 -9.35 1.25 -2.79
N VAL A 53 -8.73 0.32 -2.03
CA VAL A 53 -8.00 0.67 -0.80
C VAL A 53 -6.81 1.56 -1.13
N LEU A 54 -6.03 1.26 -2.16
CA LEU A 54 -4.89 2.08 -2.59
C LEU A 54 -5.32 3.51 -2.94
N LYS A 55 -6.38 3.68 -3.73
CA LYS A 55 -6.95 5.01 -4.04
C LYS A 55 -7.35 5.76 -2.77
N ALA A 56 -8.01 5.08 -1.83
CA ALA A 56 -8.45 5.69 -0.58
C ALA A 56 -7.27 6.13 0.29
N VAL A 57 -6.22 5.31 0.38
CA VAL A 57 -4.99 5.64 1.12
C VAL A 57 -4.27 6.84 0.48
N LEU A 58 -4.05 6.82 -0.84
CA LEU A 58 -3.35 7.90 -1.54
C LEU A 58 -4.13 9.22 -1.55
N SER A 59 -5.45 9.20 -1.37
CA SER A 59 -6.24 10.44 -1.25
C SER A 59 -5.93 11.27 0.01
N VAL A 60 -5.23 10.69 1.00
CA VAL A 60 -4.90 11.35 2.27
C VAL A 60 -3.44 11.20 2.70
N MET A 61 -2.71 10.23 2.15
CA MET A 61 -1.34 9.93 2.54
C MET A 61 -0.37 10.27 1.40
N PRO A 62 0.58 11.21 1.61
CA PRO A 62 1.60 11.49 0.62
C PRO A 62 2.59 10.33 0.54
N LEU A 63 3.15 10.10 -0.65
CA LEU A 63 4.26 9.17 -0.86
C LEU A 63 5.60 9.85 -0.59
N ASP A 64 6.56 9.06 -0.11
CA ASP A 64 7.88 9.54 0.25
C ASP A 64 8.78 9.85 -0.96
N THR A 65 9.21 11.10 -1.11
CA THR A 65 10.10 11.53 -2.19
C THR A 65 11.60 11.35 -1.88
N TYR A 66 11.96 10.88 -0.68
CA TYR A 66 13.34 10.69 -0.24
C TYR A 66 13.87 9.27 -0.47
N VAL A 67 13.01 8.35 -0.90
CA VAL A 67 13.38 6.95 -1.20
C VAL A 67 13.15 6.64 -2.67
N ALA A 68 13.90 5.68 -3.22
CA ALA A 68 13.81 5.33 -4.64
C ALA A 68 12.45 4.72 -5.01
N TRP A 69 11.86 3.95 -4.10
CA TRP A 69 10.63 3.18 -4.33
C TRP A 69 9.66 3.36 -3.16
N PRO A 70 8.94 4.50 -3.07
CA PRO A 70 7.97 4.74 -2.00
C PRO A 70 6.67 3.97 -2.19
N ALA A 71 6.50 3.34 -3.35
CA ALA A 71 5.52 2.30 -3.58
C ALA A 71 6.24 1.11 -4.21
N ALA A 72 6.02 -0.10 -3.69
CA ALA A 72 6.70 -1.29 -4.19
C ALA A 72 5.81 -2.53 -4.14
N ARG A 73 5.94 -3.38 -5.16
CA ARG A 73 5.25 -4.67 -5.28
C ARG A 73 6.22 -5.84 -5.15
N MET A 74 5.65 -7.02 -4.94
CA MET A 74 6.39 -8.27 -5.04
C MET A 74 6.67 -8.65 -6.52
N GLU A 75 7.84 -9.21 -6.78
CA GLU A 75 8.19 -9.81 -8.07
C GLU A 75 7.45 -11.13 -8.32
N VAL A 76 7.17 -11.44 -9.58
CA VAL A 76 6.70 -12.77 -9.96
C VAL A 76 7.88 -13.74 -9.83
N VAL A 77 7.69 -14.82 -9.08
CA VAL A 77 8.77 -15.77 -8.80
C VAL A 77 9.33 -16.34 -10.11
N GLY A 78 10.64 -16.18 -10.30
CA GLY A 78 11.34 -16.63 -11.51
C GLY A 78 11.11 -15.76 -12.76
N LYS A 79 10.33 -14.68 -12.65
CA LYS A 79 9.99 -13.78 -13.77
C LYS A 79 9.91 -12.30 -13.30
N PRO A 80 11.03 -11.68 -12.89
CA PRO A 80 11.05 -10.33 -12.30
C PRO A 80 10.56 -9.22 -13.24
N ASP A 81 10.54 -9.44 -14.55
CA ASP A 81 10.05 -8.49 -15.54
C ASP A 81 8.57 -8.68 -15.91
N GLU A 82 7.94 -9.76 -15.43
CA GLU A 82 6.50 -9.94 -15.58
C GLU A 82 5.77 -8.89 -14.73
N VAL A 83 4.77 -8.25 -15.33
CA VAL A 83 3.91 -7.26 -14.69
C VAL A 83 2.49 -7.83 -14.68
N PRO A 84 2.03 -8.36 -13.53
CA PRO A 84 0.64 -8.76 -13.36
C PRO A 84 -0.32 -7.58 -13.62
N GLU A 85 -1.52 -7.87 -14.11
CA GLU A 85 -2.55 -6.85 -14.42
C GLU A 85 -2.83 -5.93 -13.22
N ILE A 86 -2.98 -6.51 -12.03
CA ILE A 86 -3.17 -5.77 -10.77
C ILE A 86 -2.02 -4.79 -10.49
N CYS A 87 -0.78 -5.15 -10.83
CA CYS A 87 0.37 -4.28 -10.64
C CYS A 87 0.38 -3.10 -11.64
N ALA A 88 -0.11 -3.31 -12.87
CA ALA A 88 -0.31 -2.22 -13.82
C ALA A 88 -1.43 -1.27 -13.39
N GLU A 89 -2.50 -1.80 -12.78
CA GLU A 89 -3.55 -0.98 -12.16
C GLU A 89 -3.00 -0.15 -11.00
N PHE A 90 -2.18 -0.73 -10.12
CA PHE A 90 -1.51 0.01 -9.05
C PHE A 90 -0.67 1.17 -9.60
N GLN A 91 0.12 0.94 -10.65
CA GLN A 91 0.89 2.00 -11.30
C GLN A 91 -0.01 3.12 -11.84
N THR A 92 -1.13 2.77 -12.46
CA THR A 92 -2.10 3.75 -12.98
C THR A 92 -2.71 4.59 -11.85
N ILE A 93 -3.01 3.96 -10.72
CA ILE A 93 -3.54 4.65 -9.54
C ILE A 93 -2.48 5.58 -8.93
N ILE A 94 -1.24 5.12 -8.78
CA ILE A 94 -0.13 5.97 -8.29
C ILE A 94 0.02 7.19 -9.19
N ASN A 95 0.00 7.00 -10.50
CA ASN A 95 0.14 8.10 -11.47
C ASN A 95 -0.97 9.16 -11.38
N SER A 96 -2.16 8.78 -10.94
CA SER A 96 -3.34 9.67 -10.92
C SER A 96 -3.70 10.21 -9.55
N ALA A 97 -3.38 9.48 -8.47
CA ALA A 97 -3.82 9.81 -7.12
C ALA A 97 -2.70 10.26 -6.16
N ALA A 98 -1.43 9.94 -6.44
CA ALA A 98 -0.33 10.36 -5.57
C ALA A 98 0.07 11.82 -5.86
N ASP A 99 0.35 12.58 -4.79
CA ASP A 99 0.86 13.96 -4.91
C ASP A 99 2.19 14.03 -5.68
N ALA A 100 3.01 13.00 -5.52
CA ALA A 100 4.26 12.79 -6.24
C ALA A 100 4.27 11.40 -6.87
N PRO A 101 3.78 11.26 -8.11
CA PRO A 101 3.81 10.00 -8.83
C PRO A 101 5.21 9.39 -8.89
N CYS A 102 5.31 8.09 -8.62
CA CYS A 102 6.54 7.33 -8.69
C CYS A 102 6.36 6.10 -9.58
N GLN A 103 7.48 5.56 -10.06
CA GLN A 103 7.48 4.23 -10.65
C GLN A 103 7.30 3.20 -9.51
N LEU A 104 6.44 2.22 -9.74
CA LEU A 104 6.19 1.12 -8.80
C LEU A 104 7.43 0.22 -8.75
N GLY A 105 8.08 0.17 -7.58
CA GLY A 105 9.26 -0.64 -7.35
C GLY A 105 8.96 -2.14 -7.35
N LYS A 106 10.02 -2.94 -7.52
CA LYS A 106 9.97 -4.41 -7.55
C LYS A 106 10.85 -4.95 -6.44
N ILE A 107 10.32 -5.88 -5.65
CA ILE A 107 11.05 -6.51 -4.54
C ILE A 107 10.93 -8.03 -4.70
N GLU A 108 12.07 -8.72 -4.59
CA GLU A 108 12.12 -10.19 -4.54
C GLU A 108 11.20 -10.71 -3.43
N ARG A 109 10.59 -11.89 -3.62
CA ARG A 109 9.57 -12.45 -2.74
C ARG A 109 9.97 -12.47 -1.27
N PHE A 110 11.12 -13.01 -0.90
CA PHE A 110 11.50 -13.12 0.51
C PHE A 110 11.79 -11.75 1.13
N ALA A 111 12.49 -10.88 0.39
CA ALA A 111 12.71 -9.49 0.81
C ALA A 111 11.38 -8.72 0.98
N PHE A 112 10.37 -9.01 0.15
CA PHE A 112 9.05 -8.41 0.29
C PHE A 112 8.38 -8.84 1.59
N TYR A 113 8.43 -10.13 1.94
CA TYR A 113 7.87 -10.63 3.20
C TYR A 113 8.56 -10.00 4.43
N GLU A 114 9.89 -9.91 4.42
CA GLU A 114 10.65 -9.27 5.50
C GLU A 114 10.28 -7.79 5.67
N ARG A 115 10.11 -7.06 4.55
CA ARG A 115 9.69 -5.66 4.58
C ARG A 115 8.24 -5.49 5.07
N VAL A 116 7.33 -6.38 4.66
CA VAL A 116 5.94 -6.36 5.15
C VAL A 116 5.87 -6.56 6.67
N GLN A 117 6.68 -7.44 7.24
CA GLN A 117 6.73 -7.66 8.70
C GLN A 117 7.22 -6.43 9.49
N SER A 118 7.97 -5.55 8.83
CA SER A 118 8.48 -4.30 9.40
C SER A 118 7.52 -3.12 9.20
N CYS A 119 6.44 -3.29 8.43
CA CYS A 119 5.45 -2.23 8.21
C CYS A 119 4.72 -1.87 9.51
N PHE A 120 4.40 -0.59 9.66
CA PHE A 120 3.63 -0.05 10.78
C PHE A 120 2.24 -0.71 10.90
N ALA A 121 1.63 -1.01 9.76
CA ALA A 121 0.38 -1.75 9.68
C ALA A 121 0.28 -2.58 8.40
N ILE A 122 -0.53 -3.63 8.45
CA ILE A 122 -0.96 -4.40 7.28
C ILE A 122 -2.47 -4.25 7.14
N VAL A 123 -2.92 -3.92 5.93
CA VAL A 123 -4.33 -3.92 5.55
C VAL A 123 -4.59 -5.18 4.71
N ALA A 124 -5.28 -6.16 5.29
CA ALA A 124 -5.76 -7.33 4.57
C ALA A 124 -7.00 -6.96 3.76
N THR A 125 -6.91 -7.13 2.45
CA THR A 125 -7.97 -6.79 1.49
C THR A 125 -8.70 -8.05 1.01
N GLY A 126 -9.78 -7.87 0.25
CA GLY A 126 -10.46 -8.95 -0.49
C GLY A 126 -9.88 -9.21 -1.87
N GLU A 127 -8.72 -8.66 -2.23
CA GLU A 127 -8.13 -8.85 -3.56
C GLU A 127 -7.84 -10.34 -3.81
N SER A 128 -8.39 -10.88 -4.90
CA SER A 128 -8.24 -12.29 -5.25
C SER A 128 -7.17 -12.53 -6.31
N ARG A 129 -6.75 -11.47 -7.04
CA ARG A 129 -5.70 -11.55 -8.05
C ARG A 129 -4.34 -11.73 -7.37
N LEU A 130 -3.54 -12.64 -7.92
CA LEU A 130 -2.21 -12.95 -7.39
C LEU A 130 -1.26 -11.75 -7.53
N TYR A 131 -0.31 -11.65 -6.60
CA TYR A 131 0.63 -10.54 -6.52
C TYR A 131 -0.06 -9.18 -6.30
N GLY A 132 -1.26 -9.19 -5.71
CA GLY A 132 -2.03 -8.00 -5.37
C GLY A 132 -1.55 -7.30 -4.09
N ASN A 133 -0.24 -7.38 -3.80
CA ASN A 133 0.37 -6.81 -2.61
C ASN A 133 1.19 -5.58 -2.96
N ILE A 134 1.07 -4.51 -2.17
CA ILE A 134 1.82 -3.27 -2.35
C ILE A 134 2.20 -2.69 -0.98
N ILE A 135 3.44 -2.24 -0.87
CA ILE A 135 3.94 -1.47 0.29
C ILE A 135 4.00 0.00 -0.10
N LEU A 136 3.57 0.87 0.79
CA LEU A 136 3.61 2.32 0.64
C LEU A 136 4.41 2.95 1.77
N THR A 137 5.39 3.79 1.44
CA THR A 137 6.20 4.56 2.39
C THR A 137 5.64 5.98 2.50
N LYS A 138 5.30 6.41 3.72
CA LYS A 138 4.69 7.72 3.96
C LYS A 138 5.69 8.86 3.82
N GLY A 139 5.32 9.86 3.01
CA GLY A 139 6.10 11.06 2.77
C GLY A 139 5.86 12.19 3.78
N VAL A 140 6.34 13.37 3.41
CA VAL A 140 6.25 14.60 4.20
C VAL A 140 5.19 15.52 3.63
N ILE A 141 4.31 16.05 4.49
CA ILE A 141 3.48 17.21 4.17
C ILE A 141 4.27 18.46 4.52
N ARG A 142 4.56 19.30 3.53
CA ARG A 142 5.31 20.54 3.74
C ARG A 142 4.42 21.62 4.39
N PRO A 143 4.97 22.48 5.27
CA PRO A 143 4.20 23.60 5.80
C PRO A 143 3.61 24.47 4.67
N GLY A 144 2.31 24.72 4.71
CA GLY A 144 1.60 25.56 3.74
C GLY A 144 1.03 24.85 2.50
N ALA A 145 1.09 23.51 2.45
CA ALA A 145 0.35 22.68 1.49
C ALA A 145 -1.15 22.58 1.85
#